data_AF-B2KY67-F1
#
_entry.id   AF-B2KY67-F1
#
_cell.length_a   1.000
_cell.length_b   1.000
_cell.length_c   1.000
_cell.angle_alpha   90.00
_cell.angle_beta   90.00
_cell.angle_gamma   90.00
#
_symmetry.space_group_name_H-M   'P 1'
#
loop_
_entity.id
_entity.type
_entity.pdbx_description
1 polymer ?
#
loop_
_entity_poly.entity_id
_entity_poly.type
_entity_poly.pdbx_seq_one_letter_code
_entity_poly.pdbx_strand_id
1 'polypeptide(L)'
;FPLEEGAFAKHGARRDNVTKAIMEEHTLAREKSGAKQHFVDALLTLQEKYDLSEDTIIGLLWDMITAGMDTTAITVEWAMAELVSHPRIQQKAQEELDRVVGRDRVINETDFPHLPYLQCITKEALRLHPPTPLMLPHKATQNVKIGGYDIPKGSNV
;
A
#
# COMPACT_ATOMS: atom_id res chain seq x y z
N PHE A 1 -20.25 22.99 -0.38
CA PHE A 1 -20.83 21.71 0.06
C PHE A 1 -21.00 21.78 1.57
N PRO A 2 -22.21 21.67 2.12
CA PRO A 2 -22.36 21.56 3.56
C PRO A 2 -21.66 20.28 3.99
N LEU A 3 -20.66 20.38 4.87
CA LEU A 3 -20.02 19.21 5.44
C LEU A 3 -21.09 18.48 6.26
N GLU A 4 -21.36 17.22 5.91
CA GLU A 4 -22.09 16.31 6.79
C GLU A 4 -21.19 15.97 7.99
N GLU A 5 -20.94 16.95 8.85
CA GLU A 5 -20.01 16.82 9.99
C GLU A 5 -20.34 15.60 10.85
N GLY A 6 -21.63 15.29 11.02
CA GLY A 6 -22.09 14.09 11.72
C GLY A 6 -21.70 12.78 11.03
N ALA A 7 -21.72 12.73 9.69
CA ALA A 7 -21.31 11.55 8.94
C ALA A 7 -19.79 11.36 8.99
N PHE A 8 -19.01 12.45 8.86
CA PHE A 8 -17.55 12.42 9.01
C PHE A 8 -17.14 11.99 10.42
N ALA A 9 -17.77 12.56 11.46
CA ALA A 9 -17.51 12.17 12.84
C ALA A 9 -17.83 10.69 13.09
N LYS A 10 -18.96 10.20 12.58
CA LYS A 10 -19.32 8.78 12.69
C LYS A 10 -18.33 7.86 11.96
N HIS A 11 -17.87 8.26 10.78
CA HIS A 11 -16.85 7.52 10.02
C HIS A 11 -15.51 7.50 10.78
N GLY A 12 -15.05 8.67 11.26
CA GLY A 12 -13.84 8.78 12.06
C GLY A 12 -13.89 7.93 13.33
N ALA A 13 -14.98 7.97 14.08
CA ALA A 13 -15.14 7.13 15.27
C ALA A 13 -15.10 5.63 14.95
N ARG A 14 -15.74 5.20 13.85
CA ARG A 14 -15.69 3.79 13.42
C ARG A 14 -14.26 3.38 13.04
N ARG A 15 -13.57 4.25 12.32
CA ARG A 15 -12.18 4.07 11.90
C ARG A 15 -11.27 3.90 13.11
N ASP A 16 -11.39 4.80 14.09
CA ASP A 16 -10.55 4.80 15.29
C ASP A 16 -10.84 3.58 16.18
N ASN A 17 -12.10 3.15 16.29
CA ASN A 17 -12.46 1.94 17.03
C ASN A 17 -11.77 0.68 16.49
N VAL A 18 -11.67 0.53 15.16
CA VAL A 18 -10.96 -0.60 14.54
C VAL A 18 -9.48 -0.54 14.89
N THR A 19 -8.86 0.63 14.80
CA THR A 19 -7.43 0.77 15.08
C THR A 19 -7.09 0.55 16.55
N LYS A 20 -7.92 1.06 17.47
CA LYS A 20 -7.75 0.82 18.91
C LYS A 20 -7.86 -0.66 19.23
N ALA A 21 -8.80 -1.39 18.61
CA ALA A 21 -8.91 -2.84 18.79
C ALA A 21 -7.64 -3.58 18.32
N ILE A 22 -7.08 -3.19 17.17
CA ILE A 22 -5.79 -3.73 16.68
C ILE A 22 -4.66 -3.42 17.67
N MET A 23 -4.56 -2.17 18.15
CA MET A 23 -3.53 -1.77 19.11
C MET A 23 -3.64 -2.53 20.44
N GLU A 24 -4.86 -2.74 20.94
CA GLU A 24 -5.12 -3.52 22.15
C GLU A 24 -4.70 -4.99 21.99
N GLU A 25 -5.08 -5.62 20.88
CA GLU A 25 -4.68 -7.00 20.57
C GLU A 25 -3.15 -7.15 20.55
N HIS A 26 -2.45 -6.24 19.87
CA HIS A 26 -0.99 -6.27 19.80
C HIS A 26 -0.34 -5.99 21.17
N THR A 27 -0.90 -5.08 21.96
CA THR A 27 -0.40 -4.81 23.33
C THR A 27 -0.48 -6.07 24.20
N LEU A 28 -1.63 -6.76 24.18
CA LEU A 28 -1.82 -8.01 24.92
C LEU A 28 -0.93 -9.15 24.40
N ALA A 29 -0.68 -9.21 23.09
CA ALA A 29 0.21 -10.20 22.51
C ALA A 29 1.69 -9.98 22.90
N ARG A 30 2.11 -8.72 23.00
CA ARG A 30 3.46 -8.33 23.45
C ARG A 30 3.72 -8.73 24.90
N GLU A 31 2.74 -8.56 25.79
CA GLU A 31 2.86 -8.98 27.19
C GLU A 31 3.07 -10.50 27.34
N LYS A 32 2.45 -11.30 26.48
CA LYS A 32 2.54 -12.77 26.53
C LYS A 32 3.80 -13.35 25.87
N SER A 33 4.22 -12.78 24.74
CA SER A 33 5.24 -13.39 23.87
C SER A 33 6.42 -12.47 23.51
N GLY A 34 6.46 -11.25 24.07
CA GLY A 34 7.42 -10.23 23.68
C GLY A 34 7.07 -9.57 22.35
N ALA A 35 7.83 -8.52 21.99
CA ALA A 35 7.64 -7.81 20.72
C ALA A 35 8.13 -8.64 19.53
N LYS A 36 7.27 -8.77 18.50
CA LYS A 36 7.52 -9.57 17.28
C LYS A 36 8.06 -8.77 16.10
N GLN A 37 8.38 -7.49 16.31
CA GLN A 37 8.97 -6.58 15.31
C GLN A 37 8.15 -6.38 14.03
N HIS A 38 6.84 -6.63 14.05
CA HIS A 38 5.96 -6.20 12.96
C HIS A 38 5.62 -4.70 13.10
N PHE A 39 4.97 -4.12 12.09
CA PHE A 39 4.73 -2.67 12.01
C PHE A 39 4.07 -2.07 13.26
N VAL A 40 2.98 -2.66 13.76
CA VAL A 40 2.30 -2.16 14.98
C VAL A 40 3.21 -2.19 16.20
N ASP A 41 3.93 -3.29 16.42
CA ASP A 41 4.88 -3.42 17.52
C ASP A 41 6.04 -2.42 17.42
N ALA A 42 6.51 -2.14 16.20
CA ALA A 42 7.51 -1.13 15.96
C ALA A 42 6.98 0.25 16.37
N LEU A 43 5.77 0.63 15.95
CA LEU A 43 5.15 1.90 16.36
C LEU A 43 4.99 1.99 17.88
N LEU A 44 4.48 0.95 18.54
CA LEU A 44 4.32 0.91 19.99
C LEU A 44 5.67 0.94 20.74
N THR A 45 6.73 0.37 20.17
CA THR A 45 8.08 0.43 20.75
C THR A 45 8.71 1.82 20.58
N LEU A 46 8.43 2.48 19.45
CA LEU A 46 8.91 3.82 19.14
C LEU A 46 8.11 4.91 19.87
N GLN A 47 6.91 4.58 20.35
CA GLN A 47 6.03 5.49 21.06
C GLN A 47 6.74 6.20 22.21
N GLU A 48 7.36 5.44 23.11
CA GLU A 48 8.08 6.00 24.27
C GLU A 48 9.35 6.77 23.85
N LYS A 49 10.03 6.31 22.80
CA LYS A 49 11.30 6.90 22.36
C LYS A 49 11.12 8.25 21.66
N TYR A 50 10.02 8.41 20.92
CA TYR A 50 9.77 9.59 20.07
C TYR A 50 8.53 10.38 20.48
N ASP A 51 7.93 10.05 21.64
CA ASP A 51 6.72 10.68 22.16
C ASP A 51 5.58 10.69 21.12
N LEU A 52 5.36 9.54 20.47
CA LEU A 52 4.30 9.42 19.45
C LEU A 52 2.94 9.48 20.14
N SER A 53 2.13 10.47 19.78
CA SER A 53 0.74 10.53 20.25
C SER A 53 -0.07 9.34 19.74
N GLU A 54 -1.13 8.97 20.45
CA GLU A 54 -2.06 7.94 19.99
C GLU A 54 -2.62 8.27 18.60
N ASP A 55 -2.97 9.54 18.36
CA ASP A 55 -3.43 10.03 17.05
C ASP A 55 -2.39 9.82 15.94
N THR A 56 -1.10 10.00 16.26
CA THR A 56 -0.01 9.77 15.31
C THR A 56 0.11 8.28 14.96
N ILE A 57 0.01 7.39 15.95
CA ILE A 57 0.02 5.95 15.72
C ILE A 57 -1.18 5.52 14.89
N ILE A 58 -2.37 6.03 15.21
CA ILE A 58 -3.60 5.77 14.44
C ILE A 58 -3.42 6.25 12.99
N GLY A 59 -2.90 7.46 12.80
CA GLY A 59 -2.62 8.02 11.48
C GLY A 59 -1.68 7.14 10.65
N LEU A 60 -0.53 6.76 11.22
CA LEU A 60 0.47 5.91 10.55
C LEU A 60 -0.06 4.51 10.20
N LEU A 61 -0.92 3.94 11.05
CA LEU A 61 -1.59 2.67 10.76
C LEU A 61 -2.54 2.80 9.57
N TRP A 62 -3.33 3.88 9.50
CA TRP A 62 -4.22 4.11 8.37
C TRP A 62 -3.48 4.48 7.09
N ASP A 63 -2.40 5.24 7.16
CA ASP A 63 -1.56 5.54 6.00
C ASP A 63 -1.05 4.25 5.36
N MET A 64 -0.55 3.29 6.16
CA MET A 64 -0.11 2.00 5.66
C MET A 64 -1.25 1.18 5.04
N ILE A 65 -2.40 1.08 5.72
CA ILE A 65 -3.54 0.29 5.25
C ILE A 65 -4.10 0.86 3.95
N THR A 66 -4.36 2.17 3.91
CA THR A 66 -4.97 2.82 2.74
C THR A 66 -4.02 2.80 1.52
N ALA A 67 -2.73 3.09 1.74
CA ALA A 67 -1.75 3.06 0.66
C ALA A 67 -1.61 1.67 0.04
N GLY A 68 -1.65 0.61 0.83
CA GLY A 68 -1.50 -0.77 0.37
C GLY A 68 -2.79 -1.42 -0.15
N MET A 69 -3.95 -0.99 0.32
CA MET A 69 -5.24 -1.62 0.00
C MET A 69 -5.75 -1.23 -1.38
N ASP A 70 -6.07 0.05 -1.58
CA ASP A 70 -6.77 0.51 -2.78
C ASP A 70 -5.88 0.37 -4.03
N THR A 71 -4.60 0.75 -3.91
CA THR A 71 -3.66 0.72 -5.05
C THR A 71 -3.41 -0.71 -5.53
N THR A 72 -3.25 -1.67 -4.63
CA THR A 72 -3.03 -3.09 -4.97
C THR A 72 -4.30 -3.69 -5.56
N ALA A 73 -5.47 -3.43 -4.97
CA ALA A 73 -6.74 -3.94 -5.46
C ALA A 73 -7.02 -3.48 -6.90
N ILE A 74 -6.87 -2.18 -7.16
CA ILE A 74 -7.04 -1.59 -8.50
C ILE A 74 -6.04 -2.19 -9.50
N THR A 75 -4.78 -2.35 -9.10
CA THR A 75 -3.75 -2.94 -9.98
C THR A 75 -4.11 -4.37 -10.38
N VAL A 76 -4.54 -5.20 -9.41
CA VAL A 76 -4.91 -6.59 -9.66
C VAL A 76 -6.17 -6.68 -10.51
N GLU A 77 -7.17 -5.84 -10.24
CA GLU A 77 -8.42 -5.77 -11.01
C GLU A 77 -8.13 -5.52 -12.51
N TRP A 78 -7.33 -4.49 -12.82
CA TRP A 78 -6.95 -4.19 -14.20
C TRP A 78 -6.07 -5.26 -14.83
N ALA A 79 -5.11 -5.82 -14.09
CA ALA A 79 -4.30 -6.93 -14.59
C ALA A 79 -5.17 -8.13 -14.97
N MET A 80 -6.18 -8.47 -14.16
CA MET A 80 -7.12 -9.55 -14.46
C MET A 80 -8.01 -9.22 -15.67
N ALA A 81 -8.51 -7.99 -15.77
CA ALA A 81 -9.30 -7.54 -16.92
C ALA A 81 -8.51 -7.66 -18.24
N GLU A 82 -7.24 -7.26 -18.22
CA GLU A 82 -6.34 -7.39 -19.38
C GLU A 82 -6.06 -8.86 -19.74
N LEU A 83 -5.85 -9.73 -18.74
CA LEU A 83 -5.60 -11.15 -18.97
C LEU A 83 -6.81 -11.86 -19.59
N VAL A 84 -8.02 -11.63 -19.06
CA VAL A 84 -9.27 -12.20 -19.60
C VAL A 84 -9.52 -11.74 -21.04
N SER A 85 -9.17 -10.49 -21.35
CA SER A 85 -9.30 -9.93 -22.70
C SER A 85 -8.23 -10.44 -23.67
N HIS A 86 -7.12 -11.00 -23.17
CA HIS A 86 -5.99 -11.49 -23.96
C HIS A 86 -5.62 -12.94 -23.62
N PRO A 87 -6.41 -13.94 -24.08
CA PRO A 87 -6.22 -15.36 -23.70
C PRO A 87 -4.82 -15.92 -23.98
N ARG A 88 -4.16 -15.46 -25.03
CA ARG A 88 -2.77 -15.87 -25.35
C ARG A 88 -1.76 -15.41 -24.29
N ILE A 89 -1.96 -14.23 -23.71
CA ILE A 89 -1.11 -13.70 -22.64
C ILE A 89 -1.39 -14.48 -21.35
N GLN A 90 -2.67 -14.71 -21.05
CA GLN A 90 -3.08 -15.53 -19.91
C GLN A 90 -2.50 -16.94 -19.95
N GLN A 91 -2.55 -17.60 -21.11
CA GLN A 91 -1.97 -18.93 -21.30
C GLN A 91 -0.47 -18.94 -20.98
N LYS A 92 0.29 -17.97 -21.50
CA LYS A 92 1.74 -17.87 -21.23
C LYS A 92 2.06 -17.64 -19.75
N ALA A 93 1.23 -16.87 -19.05
CA ALA A 93 1.39 -16.66 -17.61
C ALA A 93 1.16 -17.96 -16.82
N GLN A 94 0.14 -18.74 -17.21
CA GLN A 94 -0.14 -20.05 -16.63
C GLN A 94 1.00 -21.05 -16.91
N GLU A 95 1.54 -21.08 -18.14
CA GLU A 95 2.68 -21.92 -18.50
C GLU A 95 3.93 -21.58 -17.67
N GLU A 96 4.19 -20.28 -17.41
CA GLU A 96 5.28 -19.86 -16.53
C GLU A 96 5.07 -20.33 -15.08
N LEU A 97 3.85 -20.16 -14.54
CA LEU A 97 3.49 -20.58 -13.19
C LEU A 97 3.57 -22.11 -13.02
N ASP A 98 3.02 -22.88 -13.98
CA ASP A 98 3.08 -24.35 -13.98
C ASP A 98 4.54 -24.84 -14.00
N ARG A 99 5.43 -24.16 -14.74
CA ARG A 99 6.84 -24.53 -14.83
C ARG A 99 7.63 -24.21 -13.55
N VAL A 100 7.36 -23.08 -12.92
CA VAL A 100 8.17 -22.56 -11.80
C VAL A 100 7.62 -23.00 -10.44
N VAL A 101 6.32 -22.90 -10.25
CA VAL A 101 5.64 -23.18 -8.98
C VAL A 101 5.12 -24.62 -8.96
N GLY A 102 4.62 -25.11 -10.09
CA GLY A 102 3.89 -26.37 -10.16
C GLY A 102 2.46 -26.26 -9.64
N ARG A 103 1.78 -27.40 -9.48
CA ARG A 103 0.36 -27.47 -9.10
C ARG A 103 0.11 -27.89 -7.65
N ASP A 104 1.15 -28.34 -6.96
CA ASP A 104 1.04 -28.98 -5.64
C ASP A 104 1.31 -28.04 -4.47
N ARG A 105 1.62 -26.76 -4.75
CA ARG A 105 1.93 -25.77 -3.72
C ARG A 105 1.51 -24.36 -4.10
N VAL A 106 1.40 -23.50 -3.09
CA VAL A 106 1.22 -22.06 -3.25
C VAL A 106 2.57 -21.42 -3.58
N ILE A 107 2.51 -20.33 -4.35
CA ILE A 107 3.66 -19.44 -4.63
C ILE A 107 4.26 -18.90 -3.33
N ASN A 108 5.59 -18.72 -3.31
CA ASN A 108 6.30 -18.02 -2.25
C ASN A 108 7.30 -17.01 -2.81
N GLU A 109 7.93 -16.23 -1.93
CA GLU A 109 8.81 -15.11 -2.29
C GLU A 109 10.04 -15.55 -3.08
N THR A 110 10.51 -16.78 -2.89
CA THR A 110 11.69 -17.31 -3.60
C THR A 110 11.42 -17.65 -5.06
N ASP A 111 10.14 -17.75 -5.45
CA ASP A 111 9.73 -18.01 -6.83
C ASP A 111 9.82 -16.74 -7.70
N PHE A 112 9.65 -15.54 -7.11
CA PHE A 112 9.52 -14.29 -7.87
C PHE A 112 10.64 -14.02 -8.88
N PRO A 113 11.94 -14.24 -8.58
CA PRO A 113 13.00 -14.05 -9.57
C PRO A 113 12.85 -14.91 -10.83
N HIS A 114 12.09 -16.01 -10.74
CA HIS A 114 11.87 -16.99 -11.82
C HIS A 114 10.54 -16.78 -12.55
N LEU A 115 9.79 -15.71 -12.23
CA LEU A 115 8.51 -15.36 -12.85
C LEU A 115 8.59 -14.04 -13.66
N PRO A 116 9.54 -13.89 -14.61
CA PRO A 116 9.72 -12.64 -15.34
C PRO A 116 8.50 -12.26 -16.20
N TYR A 117 7.75 -13.22 -16.74
CA TYR A 117 6.58 -12.92 -17.55
C TYR A 117 5.43 -12.38 -16.71
N LEU A 118 5.18 -12.96 -15.52
CA LEU A 118 4.23 -12.40 -14.56
C LEU A 118 4.64 -11.00 -14.11
N GLN A 119 5.93 -10.74 -13.86
CA GLN A 119 6.40 -9.39 -13.55
C GLN A 119 6.16 -8.39 -14.70
N CYS A 120 6.32 -8.83 -15.96
CA CYS A 120 5.98 -8.01 -17.11
C CYS A 120 4.48 -7.69 -17.17
N ILE A 121 3.61 -8.65 -16.87
CA ILE A 121 2.16 -8.43 -16.80
C ILE A 121 1.83 -7.36 -15.75
N THR A 122 2.39 -7.48 -14.54
CA THR A 122 2.17 -6.48 -13.48
C THR A 122 2.66 -5.09 -13.90
N LYS A 123 3.85 -5.00 -14.50
CA LYS A 123 4.40 -3.73 -15.00
C LYS A 123 3.56 -3.13 -16.11
N GLU A 124 3.04 -3.95 -17.01
CA GLU A 124 2.22 -3.48 -18.13
C GLU A 124 0.83 -3.04 -17.67
N ALA A 125 0.24 -3.74 -16.69
CA ALA A 125 -1.00 -3.31 -16.03
C ALA A 125 -0.81 -1.94 -15.37
N LEU A 126 0.29 -1.71 -14.65
CA LEU A 126 0.61 -0.41 -14.05
C LEU A 126 0.86 0.69 -15.11
N ARG A 127 1.43 0.34 -16.26
CA ARG A 127 1.69 1.30 -17.36
C ARG A 127 0.39 1.73 -18.05
N LEU A 128 -0.53 0.79 -18.27
CA LEU A 128 -1.81 1.04 -18.94
C LEU A 128 -2.85 1.66 -18.00
N HIS A 129 -2.90 1.17 -16.76
CA HIS A 129 -3.94 1.47 -15.78
C HIS A 129 -3.33 1.83 -14.42
N PRO A 130 -2.62 2.97 -14.31
CA PRO A 130 -2.02 3.39 -13.04
C PRO A 130 -3.12 3.63 -11.99
N PRO A 131 -3.03 3.05 -10.78
CA PRO A 131 -4.06 3.22 -9.74
C PRO A 131 -4.29 4.68 -9.32
N THR A 132 -3.25 5.50 -9.45
CA THR A 132 -3.29 6.94 -9.18
C THR A 132 -3.06 7.71 -10.49
N PRO A 133 -4.01 8.54 -10.96
CA PRO A 133 -3.90 9.21 -12.24
C PRO A 133 -2.84 10.32 -12.27
N LEU A 134 -2.46 10.84 -11.09
CA LEU A 134 -1.39 11.81 -10.89
C LEU A 134 -0.43 11.28 -9.83
N MET A 135 0.80 11.79 -9.85
CA MET A 135 1.75 11.56 -8.75
C MET A 135 1.29 12.27 -7.48
N LEU A 136 1.82 11.84 -6.33
CA LEU A 136 1.60 12.54 -5.07
C LEU A 136 2.07 13.99 -5.20
N PRO A 137 1.31 14.98 -4.69
CA PRO A 137 1.73 16.37 -4.72
C PRO A 137 3.07 16.55 -3.99
N HIS A 138 4.00 17.23 -4.66
CA HIS A 138 5.28 17.61 -4.08
C HIS A 138 5.30 19.12 -3.82
N LYS A 139 6.15 19.55 -2.89
CA LYS A 139 6.36 20.98 -2.60
C LYS A 139 7.83 21.32 -2.63
N ALA A 140 8.19 22.33 -3.43
CA ALA A 140 9.57 22.78 -3.52
C ALA A 140 10.03 23.39 -2.18
N THR A 141 11.03 22.78 -1.54
CA THR A 141 11.57 23.27 -0.25
C THR A 141 12.56 24.42 -0.43
N GLN A 142 13.09 24.59 -1.65
CA GLN A 142 14.00 25.64 -2.08
C GLN A 142 13.79 25.98 -3.56
N ASN A 143 14.36 27.08 -4.03
CA ASN A 143 14.37 27.41 -5.46
C ASN A 143 15.20 26.35 -6.20
N VAL A 144 14.63 25.74 -7.23
CA VAL A 144 15.29 24.66 -8.00
C VAL A 144 15.05 24.85 -9.49
N LYS A 145 16.02 24.48 -10.33
CA LYS A 145 15.86 24.45 -11.78
C LYS A 145 15.62 23.02 -12.26
N ILE A 146 14.48 22.75 -12.90
CA ILE A 146 14.12 21.42 -13.43
C ILE A 146 13.68 21.59 -14.89
N GLY A 147 14.26 20.80 -15.79
CA GLY A 147 13.91 20.85 -17.22
C GLY A 147 14.11 22.21 -17.88
N GLY A 148 15.02 23.04 -17.34
CA GLY A 148 15.26 24.42 -17.79
C GLY A 148 14.41 25.49 -17.09
N TYR A 149 13.33 25.11 -16.40
CA TYR A 149 12.42 26.02 -15.70
C TYR A 149 12.88 26.30 -14.27
N ASP A 150 12.72 27.54 -13.83
CA ASP A 150 12.94 27.94 -12.44
C ASP A 150 11.66 27.68 -11.62
N ILE A 151 11.76 26.81 -10.62
CA ILE A 151 10.67 26.44 -9.70
C ILE A 151 10.95 27.13 -8.36
N PRO A 152 10.19 28.16 -7.98
CA PRO A 152 10.36 28.84 -6.70
C PRO A 152 10.05 27.95 -5.51
N LYS A 153 10.73 28.20 -4.39
CA LYS A 153 10.41 27.66 -3.07
C LYS A 153 8.93 27.88 -2.76
N GLY A 154 8.26 26.83 -2.29
CA GLY A 154 6.85 26.84 -1.92
C GLY A 154 5.89 26.47 -3.04
N SER A 155 6.37 26.30 -4.28
CA SER A 155 5.55 25.81 -5.39
C SER A 155 5.08 24.38 -5.13
N ASN A 156 3.79 24.12 -5.37
CA ASN A 156 3.25 22.76 -5.42
C ASN A 156 3.44 22.23 -6.84
N VAL A 157 4.00 21.03 -6.97
CA VAL A 157 4.33 20.37 -8.25
C VAL A 157 3.84 18.94 -8.26
#